data_AF-A0A7X9IQ92-F1
#
_entry.id   AF-A0A7X9IQ92-F1
#
_cell.length_a   1.000
_cell.length_b   1.000
_cell.length_c   1.000
_cell.angle_alpha   90.00
_cell.angle_beta   90.00
_cell.angle_gamma   90.00
#
_symmetry.space_group_name_H-M   'P 1'
#
loop_
_entity.id
_entity.type
_entity.pdbx_description
1 polymer ?
#
loop_
_entity_poly.entity_id
_entity_poly.type
_entity_poly.pdbx_seq_one_letter_code
_entity_poly.pdbx_strand_id
1 'polypeptide(L)'
;MKDLFEKVKNLLFDPVNSWNIIKEEQMDIKKFLFSYVFILAAIRPICQFIGFVILGRAFGFKISFFGGIFSLAISYVISVGGLFLASFIMGQLSTTLNYKKDFQEHFKLICYSLTPYWILSAFYIIPPISLISIIGALYSLYLLYLGAPIIIDVSKEKIIIYILIVIIILIIIYSSNNLLLFGSLIPVRR
;
A
#
# COMPACT_ATOMS: atom_id res chain seq x y z
N MET A 1 -0.11 -18.24 -8.45
CA MET A 1 -1.33 -17.38 -8.52
C MET A 1 -2.47 -17.89 -7.65
N LYS A 2 -2.86 -19.18 -7.68
CA LYS A 2 -3.90 -19.71 -6.77
C LYS A 2 -3.63 -19.42 -5.29
N ASP A 3 -2.39 -19.65 -4.87
CA ASP A 3 -1.90 -19.36 -3.51
C ASP A 3 -2.00 -17.88 -3.11
N LEU A 4 -1.64 -16.95 -4.02
CA LEU A 4 -1.78 -15.51 -3.79
C LEU A 4 -3.24 -15.11 -3.57
N PHE A 5 -4.14 -15.60 -4.42
CA PHE A 5 -5.57 -15.27 -4.33
C PHE A 5 -6.19 -15.80 -3.04
N GLU A 6 -5.91 -17.04 -2.66
CA GLU A 6 -6.40 -17.62 -1.41
C GLU A 6 -5.88 -16.86 -0.19
N LYS A 7 -4.59 -16.50 -0.19
CA LYS A 7 -3.98 -15.73 0.89
C LYS A 7 -4.61 -14.34 1.03
N VAL A 8 -4.81 -13.63 -0.09
CA VAL A 8 -5.51 -12.34 -0.13
C VAL A 8 -6.94 -12.47 0.38
N LYS A 9 -7.69 -13.47 -0.10
CA LYS A 9 -9.07 -13.72 0.31
C LYS A 9 -9.15 -13.99 1.82
N ASN A 10 -8.34 -14.91 2.33
CA ASN A 10 -8.35 -15.27 3.74
C ASN A 10 -8.00 -14.05 4.61
N LEU A 11 -7.01 -13.25 4.21
CA LEU A 11 -6.66 -12.03 4.94
C LEU A 11 -7.81 -11.01 5.01
N LEU A 12 -8.65 -10.93 3.98
CA LEU A 12 -9.77 -9.98 3.93
C LEU A 12 -11.04 -10.47 4.64
N PHE A 13 -11.26 -11.78 4.74
CA PHE A 13 -12.49 -12.35 5.30
C PHE A 13 -12.30 -13.03 6.65
N ASP A 14 -11.08 -13.48 6.97
CA ASP A 14 -10.70 -14.09 8.24
C ASP A 14 -9.33 -13.54 8.71
N PRO A 15 -9.27 -12.24 9.06
CA PRO A 15 -8.01 -11.54 9.29
C PRO A 15 -7.25 -12.07 10.52
N VAL A 16 -7.96 -12.40 11.61
CA VAL A 16 -7.33 -12.85 12.86
C VAL A 16 -6.61 -14.18 12.65
N ASN A 17 -7.28 -15.16 12.06
CA ASN A 17 -6.67 -16.44 11.73
C ASN A 17 -5.51 -16.28 10.73
N SER A 18 -5.70 -15.45 9.71
CA SER A 18 -4.66 -15.17 8.72
C SER A 18 -3.41 -14.56 9.37
N TRP A 19 -3.55 -13.65 10.32
CA TRP A 19 -2.41 -13.09 11.04
C TRP A 19 -1.65 -14.12 11.87
N ASN A 20 -2.34 -15.07 12.50
CA ASN A 20 -1.70 -16.16 13.23
C ASN A 20 -0.87 -17.06 12.29
N ILE A 21 -1.43 -17.42 11.13
CA ILE A 21 -0.72 -18.18 10.10
C ILE A 21 0.51 -17.39 9.60
N ILE A 22 0.33 -16.10 9.29
CA ILE A 22 1.40 -15.21 8.80
C ILE A 22 2.53 -15.02 9.85
N LYS A 23 2.21 -15.11 11.16
CA LYS A 23 3.21 -15.06 12.25
C LYS A 23 4.15 -16.25 12.19
N GLU A 24 3.63 -17.44 11.94
CA GLU A 24 4.40 -18.69 11.92
C GLU A 24 5.23 -18.86 10.64
N GLU A 25 4.85 -18.18 9.55
CA GLU A 25 5.57 -18.23 8.28
C GLU A 25 6.96 -17.58 8.39
N GLN A 26 8.01 -18.35 8.11
CA GLN A 26 9.33 -17.77 7.84
C GLN A 26 9.31 -17.00 6.52
N MET A 27 9.66 -15.71 6.56
CA MET A 27 9.62 -14.87 5.37
C MET A 27 10.96 -14.89 4.65
N ASP A 28 10.98 -15.48 3.45
CA ASP A 28 11.97 -15.12 2.44
C ASP A 28 11.55 -13.80 1.78
N ILE A 29 12.26 -12.72 2.11
CA ILE A 29 11.95 -11.38 1.62
C ILE A 29 11.95 -11.29 0.10
N LYS A 30 12.87 -12.00 -0.59
CA LYS A 30 12.94 -11.95 -2.06
C LYS A 30 11.71 -12.63 -2.65
N LYS A 31 11.39 -13.83 -2.16
CA LYS A 31 10.20 -14.56 -2.60
C LYS A 31 8.94 -13.73 -2.36
N PHE A 32 8.79 -13.14 -1.17
CA PHE A 32 7.65 -12.31 -0.80
C PHE A 32 7.51 -11.05 -1.69
N LEU A 33 8.62 -10.38 -2.01
CA LEU A 33 8.60 -9.21 -2.89
C LEU A 33 8.07 -9.56 -4.28
N PHE A 34 8.63 -10.59 -4.91
CA PHE A 34 8.27 -10.97 -6.29
C PHE A 34 6.92 -11.67 -6.39
N SER A 35 6.50 -12.44 -5.38
CA SER A 35 5.24 -13.20 -5.42
C SER A 35 4.03 -12.43 -4.89
N TYR A 36 4.24 -11.36 -4.12
CA TYR A 36 3.18 -10.63 -3.43
C TYR A 36 3.28 -9.12 -3.65
N VAL A 37 4.32 -8.48 -3.11
CA VAL A 37 4.39 -7.01 -2.98
C VAL A 37 4.43 -6.33 -4.33
N PHE A 38 5.32 -6.75 -5.23
CA PHE A 38 5.48 -6.11 -6.55
C PHE A 38 4.22 -6.27 -7.41
N ILE A 39 3.54 -7.41 -7.31
CA ILE A 39 2.33 -7.68 -8.07
C ILE A 39 1.19 -6.78 -7.58
N LEU A 40 0.94 -6.74 -6.26
CA LEU A 40 -0.18 -5.97 -5.71
C LEU A 40 0.08 -4.46 -5.71
N ALA A 41 1.29 -4.02 -5.39
CA ALA A 41 1.64 -2.60 -5.39
C ALA A 41 1.57 -1.97 -6.80
N ALA A 42 1.70 -2.78 -7.86
CA ALA A 42 1.58 -2.32 -9.23
C ALA A 42 0.13 -1.97 -9.64
N ILE A 43 -0.88 -2.52 -8.95
CA ILE A 43 -2.30 -2.31 -9.30
C ILE A 43 -2.64 -0.81 -9.34
N ARG A 44 -2.31 -0.08 -8.27
CA ARG A 44 -2.62 1.36 -8.17
C ARG A 44 -2.01 2.18 -9.32
N PRO A 45 -0.68 2.21 -9.54
CA PRO A 45 -0.10 3.07 -10.58
C PRO A 45 -0.53 2.67 -12.00
N ILE A 46 -0.76 1.37 -12.26
CA ILE A 46 -1.27 0.90 -13.55
C ILE A 46 -2.71 1.39 -13.78
N CYS A 47 -3.60 1.16 -12.81
CA CYS A 47 -4.99 1.61 -12.92
C CYS A 47 -5.11 3.13 -13.01
N GLN A 48 -4.29 3.86 -12.25
CA GLN A 48 -4.19 5.31 -12.31
C GLN A 48 -3.72 5.78 -13.70
N PHE A 49 -2.66 5.19 -14.25
CA PHE A 49 -2.19 5.51 -15.60
C PHE A 49 -3.29 5.31 -16.66
N ILE A 50 -3.98 4.16 -16.63
CA ILE A 50 -5.08 3.88 -17.55
C ILE A 50 -6.21 4.91 -17.38
N GLY A 51 -6.63 5.17 -16.14
CA GLY A 51 -7.73 6.09 -15.85
C GLY A 51 -7.45 7.53 -16.31
N PHE A 52 -6.22 8.01 -16.15
CA PHE A 52 -5.88 9.39 -16.51
C PHE A 52 -5.40 9.57 -17.96
N VAL A 53 -4.70 8.59 -18.55
CA VAL A 53 -4.16 8.71 -19.92
C VAL A 53 -5.20 8.31 -20.96
N ILE A 54 -5.94 7.22 -20.72
CA ILE A 54 -6.90 6.67 -21.69
C ILE A 54 -8.28 7.30 -21.46
N LEU A 55 -8.76 7.27 -20.22
CA LEU A 55 -10.12 7.75 -19.89
C LEU A 55 -10.16 9.23 -19.48
N GLY A 56 -9.03 9.83 -19.12
CA GLY A 56 -8.97 11.20 -18.62
C GLY A 56 -9.51 12.26 -19.58
N ARG A 57 -9.42 12.03 -20.90
CA ARG A 57 -9.97 12.93 -21.92
C ARG A 57 -11.48 13.08 -21.79
N ALA A 58 -12.20 12.01 -21.44
CA ALA A 58 -13.65 12.04 -21.23
C ALA A 58 -14.04 12.89 -20.00
N PHE A 59 -13.10 13.10 -19.08
CA PHE A 59 -13.27 13.88 -17.86
C PHE A 59 -12.63 15.28 -17.92
N GLY A 60 -12.19 15.73 -19.10
CA GLY A 60 -11.65 17.09 -19.31
C GLY A 60 -10.17 17.29 -18.98
N PHE A 61 -9.43 16.21 -18.71
CA PHE A 61 -8.00 16.26 -18.42
C PHE A 61 -7.17 15.52 -19.48
N LYS A 62 -5.94 15.97 -19.74
CA LYS A 62 -5.03 15.29 -20.67
C LYS A 62 -3.65 15.13 -20.03
N ILE A 63 -3.19 13.89 -19.97
CA ILE A 63 -1.79 13.57 -19.66
C ILE A 63 -1.11 13.15 -20.96
N SER A 64 0.12 13.61 -21.19
CA SER A 64 0.97 13.10 -22.28
C SER A 64 1.29 11.64 -22.02
N PHE A 65 1.22 10.77 -23.04
CA PHE A 65 1.51 9.34 -22.88
C PHE A 65 2.86 9.07 -22.20
N PHE A 66 3.92 9.77 -22.63
CA PHE A 66 5.25 9.69 -22.01
C PHE A 66 5.27 10.23 -20.57
N GLY A 67 4.56 11.33 -20.30
CA GLY A 67 4.42 11.86 -18.95
C GLY A 67 3.68 10.90 -18.00
N GLY A 68 2.67 10.21 -18.52
CA GLY A 68 1.93 9.18 -17.79
C GLY A 68 2.80 7.96 -17.47
N ILE A 69 3.60 7.47 -18.43
CA ILE A 69 4.52 6.34 -18.21
C ILE A 69 5.57 6.72 -17.16
N PHE A 70 6.14 7.92 -17.27
CA PHE A 70 7.11 8.42 -16.30
C PHE A 70 6.50 8.52 -14.89
N SER A 71 5.30 9.08 -14.78
CA SER A 71 4.55 9.16 -13.53
C SER A 71 4.24 7.77 -12.95
N LEU A 72 3.83 6.81 -13.79
CA LEU A 72 3.60 5.41 -13.39
C LEU A 72 4.88 4.81 -12.79
N ALA A 73 5.99 4.88 -13.52
CA ALA A 73 7.26 4.25 -13.13
C ALA A 73 7.77 4.83 -11.81
N ILE A 74 7.79 6.17 -11.69
CA ILE A 74 8.25 6.83 -10.46
C ILE A 74 7.31 6.56 -9.30
N SER A 75 6.00 6.64 -9.50
CA SER A 75 5.02 6.38 -8.43
C SER A 75 5.14 4.95 -7.91
N TYR A 76 5.43 3.99 -8.80
CA TYR A 76 5.67 2.61 -8.41
C TYR A 76 6.94 2.46 -7.55
N VAL A 77 8.05 3.06 -7.98
CA VAL A 77 9.32 3.05 -7.22
C VAL A 77 9.17 3.73 -5.86
N ILE A 78 8.52 4.90 -5.80
CA ILE A 78 8.24 5.61 -4.55
C ILE A 78 7.33 4.79 -3.63
N SER A 79 6.29 4.15 -4.19
CA SER A 79 5.37 3.33 -3.39
C SER A 79 6.11 2.17 -2.74
N VAL A 80 6.86 1.40 -3.53
CA VAL A 80 7.62 0.23 -3.03
C VAL A 80 8.73 0.68 -2.08
N GLY A 81 9.55 1.66 -2.47
CA GLY A 81 10.63 2.19 -1.63
C GLY A 81 10.10 2.78 -0.32
N GLY A 82 8.91 3.38 -0.35
CA GLY A 82 8.19 3.87 0.81
C GLY A 82 7.84 2.76 1.81
N LEU A 83 7.53 1.53 1.35
CA LEU A 83 7.30 0.39 2.24
C LEU A 83 8.58 -0.02 2.99
N PHE A 84 9.72 -0.03 2.31
CA PHE A 84 11.02 -0.28 2.93
C PHE A 84 11.34 0.81 3.95
N LEU A 85 11.16 2.08 3.57
CA LEU A 85 11.40 3.21 4.46
C LEU A 85 10.48 3.15 5.69
N ALA A 86 9.19 2.87 5.51
CA ALA A 86 8.25 2.73 6.60
C ALA A 86 8.68 1.64 7.58
N SER A 87 9.02 0.46 7.05
CA SER A 87 9.43 -0.69 7.87
C SER A 87 10.74 -0.45 8.60
N PHE A 88 11.68 0.27 7.97
CA PHE A 88 12.92 0.69 8.60
C PHE A 88 12.66 1.67 9.74
N ILE A 89 11.86 2.71 9.51
CA ILE A 89 11.51 3.70 10.55
C ILE A 89 10.81 3.00 11.73
N MET A 90 9.84 2.12 11.46
CA MET A 90 9.15 1.37 12.53
C MET A 90 10.08 0.43 13.28
N GLY A 91 11.02 -0.21 12.58
CA GLY A 91 12.07 -1.03 13.18
C GLY A 91 13.04 -0.23 14.06
N GLN A 92 13.32 1.04 13.74
CA GLN A 92 14.12 1.91 14.63
C GLN A 92 13.33 2.36 15.86
N LEU A 93 12.05 2.71 15.67
CA LEU A 93 11.14 3.13 16.75
C LEU A 93 10.81 2.03 17.75
N SER A 94 11.00 0.77 17.37
CA SER A 94 10.87 -0.39 18.25
C SER A 94 11.73 -0.28 19.53
N THR A 95 12.90 0.37 19.42
CA THR A 95 13.82 0.61 20.54
C THR A 95 13.20 1.53 21.59
N THR A 96 12.52 2.58 21.14
CA THR A 96 11.89 3.60 21.97
C THR A 96 10.56 3.11 22.53
N LEU A 97 9.85 2.30 21.74
CA LEU A 97 8.50 1.82 22.04
C LEU A 97 8.49 0.40 22.64
N ASN A 98 9.64 -0.23 22.89
CA ASN A 98 9.79 -1.58 23.47
C ASN A 98 8.89 -2.64 22.82
N TYR A 99 8.97 -2.78 21.49
CA TYR A 99 8.39 -3.91 20.74
C TYR A 99 9.47 -4.53 19.84
N LYS A 100 9.14 -5.59 19.08
CA LYS A 100 10.14 -6.30 18.26
C LYS A 100 10.83 -5.37 17.26
N LYS A 101 12.16 -5.51 17.10
CA LYS A 101 12.97 -4.65 16.21
C LYS A 101 13.08 -5.15 14.77
N ASP A 102 12.47 -6.29 14.45
CA ASP A 102 12.76 -6.99 13.21
C ASP A 102 12.15 -6.27 11.99
N PHE A 103 13.03 -5.79 11.11
CA PHE A 103 12.64 -5.15 9.86
C PHE A 103 11.69 -6.02 9.03
N GLN A 104 11.97 -7.32 8.93
CA GLN A 104 11.20 -8.26 8.14
C GLN A 104 9.78 -8.40 8.68
N GLU A 105 9.61 -8.43 10.00
CA GLU A 105 8.29 -8.49 10.63
C GLU A 105 7.47 -7.21 10.40
N HIS A 106 8.10 -6.04 10.52
CA HIS A 106 7.45 -4.77 10.18
C HIS A 106 7.06 -4.69 8.71
N PHE A 107 7.96 -5.11 7.82
CA PHE A 107 7.74 -5.11 6.38
C PHE A 107 6.60 -6.04 6.00
N LYS A 108 6.59 -7.25 6.55
CA LYS A 108 5.52 -8.23 6.42
C LYS A 108 4.18 -7.63 6.88
N LEU A 109 4.13 -7.09 8.10
CA LEU A 109 2.93 -6.50 8.68
C LEU A 109 2.37 -5.36 7.82
N ILE A 110 3.21 -4.40 7.42
CA ILE A 110 2.77 -3.24 6.62
C ILE A 110 2.28 -3.69 5.24
N CYS A 111 3.02 -4.57 4.56
CA CYS A 111 2.66 -5.03 3.21
C CYS A 111 1.35 -5.82 3.21
N TYR A 112 1.18 -6.78 4.13
CA TYR A 112 -0.08 -7.53 4.22
C TYR A 112 -1.24 -6.61 4.58
N SER A 113 -1.04 -5.67 5.51
CA SER A 113 -2.10 -4.73 5.89
C SER A 113 -2.56 -3.85 4.73
N LEU A 114 -1.68 -3.51 3.77
CA LEU A 114 -2.01 -2.68 2.61
C LEU A 114 -2.75 -3.40 1.47
N THR A 115 -2.89 -4.72 1.56
CA THR A 115 -3.59 -5.55 0.56
C THR A 115 -4.98 -5.01 0.14
N PRO A 116 -5.88 -4.62 1.06
CA PRO A 116 -7.21 -4.10 0.70
C PRO A 116 -7.11 -2.80 -0.11
N TYR A 117 -6.20 -1.92 0.28
CA TYR A 117 -5.94 -0.67 -0.44
C TYR A 117 -5.43 -0.91 -1.86
N TRP A 118 -4.50 -1.85 -2.05
CA TRP A 118 -4.00 -2.18 -3.40
C TRP A 118 -5.12 -2.73 -4.30
N ILE A 119 -5.98 -3.59 -3.77
CA ILE A 119 -7.10 -4.18 -4.52
C ILE A 119 -8.13 -3.11 -4.88
N LEU A 120 -8.57 -2.32 -3.90
CA LEU A 120 -9.57 -1.26 -4.16
C LEU A 120 -8.97 -0.07 -4.93
N SER A 121 -7.65 0.01 -5.04
CA SER A 121 -7.02 0.93 -5.99
C SER A 121 -7.22 0.53 -7.45
N ALA A 122 -7.77 -0.66 -7.76
CA ALA A 122 -8.18 -0.99 -9.12
C ALA A 122 -9.22 0.02 -9.67
N PHE A 123 -10.05 0.60 -8.79
CA PHE A 123 -11.05 1.60 -9.15
C PHE A 123 -10.45 2.96 -9.58
N TYR A 124 -9.14 3.18 -9.44
CA TYR A 124 -8.47 4.33 -10.05
C TYR A 124 -8.56 4.35 -11.58
N ILE A 125 -8.92 3.23 -12.19
CA ILE A 125 -9.21 3.17 -13.64
C ILE A 125 -10.37 4.10 -14.03
N ILE A 126 -11.35 4.34 -13.14
CA ILE A 126 -12.45 5.28 -13.37
C ILE A 126 -12.32 6.42 -12.35
N PRO A 127 -11.77 7.59 -12.71
CA PRO A 127 -11.44 8.64 -11.75
C PRO A 127 -12.58 9.06 -10.81
N PRO A 128 -13.85 9.20 -11.25
CA PRO A 128 -14.95 9.53 -10.34
C PRO A 128 -15.21 8.50 -9.23
N ILE A 129 -14.88 7.23 -9.46
CA ILE A 129 -15.15 6.11 -8.55
C ILE A 129 -13.91 5.80 -7.69
N SER A 130 -12.77 6.43 -7.96
CA SER A 130 -11.51 6.22 -7.24
C SER A 130 -11.60 6.46 -5.73
N LEU A 131 -12.60 7.20 -5.25
CA LEU A 131 -12.92 7.40 -3.84
C LEU A 131 -13.19 6.08 -3.09
N ILE A 132 -13.60 5.02 -3.77
CA ILE A 132 -13.77 3.68 -3.17
C ILE A 132 -12.47 3.16 -2.56
N SER A 133 -11.32 3.58 -3.09
CA SER A 133 -10.00 3.22 -2.53
C SER A 133 -9.81 3.68 -1.07
N ILE A 134 -10.57 4.69 -0.62
CA ILE A 134 -10.58 5.14 0.78
C ILE A 134 -11.10 4.04 1.70
N ILE A 135 -12.10 3.27 1.27
CA ILE A 135 -12.61 2.11 2.02
C ILE A 135 -11.48 1.08 2.19
N GLY A 136 -10.70 0.86 1.14
CA GLY A 136 -9.52 -0.02 1.18
C GLY A 136 -8.45 0.52 2.13
N ALA A 137 -8.18 1.82 2.11
CA ALA A 137 -7.24 2.44 3.04
C ALA A 137 -7.68 2.28 4.50
N LEU A 138 -8.96 2.52 4.80
CA LEU A 138 -9.51 2.36 6.15
C LEU A 138 -9.46 0.90 6.61
N TYR A 139 -9.80 -0.04 5.74
CA TYR A 139 -9.70 -1.47 6.05
C TYR A 139 -8.24 -1.90 6.24
N SER A 140 -7.28 -1.32 5.50
CA SER A 140 -5.86 -1.55 5.74
C SER A 140 -5.41 -1.12 7.16
N LEU A 141 -5.97 -0.03 7.70
CA LEU A 141 -5.69 0.39 9.07
C LEU A 141 -6.27 -0.59 10.09
N TYR A 142 -7.46 -1.14 9.82
CA TYR A 142 -8.05 -2.18 10.63
C TYR A 142 -7.19 -3.45 10.64
N LEU A 143 -6.71 -3.90 9.47
CA LEU A 143 -5.78 -5.03 9.38
C LEU A 143 -4.47 -4.75 10.14
N LEU A 144 -3.93 -3.54 10.01
CA LEU A 144 -2.73 -3.12 10.73
C LEU A 144 -2.93 -3.18 12.25
N TYR A 145 -4.09 -2.73 12.74
CA TYR A 145 -4.47 -2.80 14.16
C TYR A 145 -4.54 -4.23 14.68
N LEU A 146 -5.12 -5.15 13.91
CA LEU A 146 -5.19 -6.57 14.29
C LEU A 146 -3.82 -7.27 14.23
N GLY A 147 -3.05 -7.00 13.17
CA GLY A 147 -1.79 -7.70 12.93
C GLY A 147 -0.64 -7.22 13.82
N ALA A 148 -0.63 -5.95 14.22
CA ALA A 148 0.44 -5.39 15.03
C ALA A 148 0.73 -6.17 16.34
N PRO A 149 -0.24 -6.41 17.24
CA PRO A 149 0.02 -7.17 18.47
C PRO A 149 0.41 -8.63 18.19
N ILE A 150 0.01 -9.20 17.05
CA ILE A 150 0.30 -10.59 16.69
C ILE A 150 1.74 -10.72 16.15
N ILE A 151 2.13 -9.87 15.21
CA ILE A 151 3.41 -10.01 14.49
C ILE A 151 4.58 -9.44 15.29
N ILE A 152 4.43 -8.22 15.79
CA ILE A 152 5.53 -7.45 16.42
C ILE A 152 5.42 -7.36 17.95
N ASP A 153 4.45 -8.07 18.55
CA ASP A 153 4.17 -8.13 20.00
C ASP A 153 4.07 -6.75 20.67
N VAL A 154 3.46 -5.78 19.98
CA VAL A 154 3.25 -4.43 20.52
C VAL A 154 2.12 -4.43 21.57
N SER A 155 2.32 -3.70 22.68
CA SER A 155 1.30 -3.57 23.73
C SER A 155 0.12 -2.70 23.28
N LYS A 156 -1.08 -2.96 23.84
CA LYS A 156 -2.32 -2.26 23.46
C LYS A 156 -2.22 -0.74 23.55
N GLU A 157 -1.49 -0.23 24.53
CA GLU A 157 -1.27 1.21 24.76
C GLU A 157 -0.47 1.87 23.64
N LYS A 158 0.40 1.12 22.95
CA LYS A 158 1.33 1.63 21.95
C LYS A 158 0.88 1.38 20.51
N ILE A 159 -0.12 0.50 20.31
CA ILE A 159 -0.68 0.21 18.98
C ILE A 159 -1.12 1.48 18.27
N ILE A 160 -1.80 2.39 18.96
CA ILE A 160 -2.31 3.64 18.36
C ILE A 160 -1.15 4.51 17.87
N ILE A 161 -0.09 4.66 18.67
CA ILE A 161 1.12 5.41 18.30
C ILE A 161 1.77 4.78 17.07
N TYR A 162 1.92 3.44 17.05
CA TYR A 162 2.46 2.71 15.91
C TYR A 162 1.66 3.00 14.62
N ILE A 163 0.33 2.87 14.68
CA ILE A 163 -0.56 3.09 13.54
C ILE A 163 -0.49 4.53 13.06
N LEU A 164 -0.48 5.52 13.96
CA LEU A 164 -0.38 6.94 13.60
C LEU A 164 0.90 7.24 12.80
N ILE A 165 2.03 6.68 13.22
CA ILE A 165 3.30 6.87 12.51
C ILE A 165 3.24 6.23 11.12
N VAL A 166 2.73 4.99 11.02
CA VAL A 166 2.54 4.33 9.72
C VAL A 166 1.60 5.15 8.82
N ILE A 167 0.49 5.67 9.34
CA ILE A 167 -0.44 6.54 8.61
C ILE A 167 0.29 7.76 8.05
N ILE A 168 1.09 8.45 8.85
CA ILE A 168 1.84 9.64 8.41
C ILE A 168 2.76 9.29 7.24
N ILE A 169 3.51 8.18 7.36
CA ILE A 169 4.43 7.73 6.31
C ILE A 169 3.66 7.39 5.02
N LEU A 170 2.55 6.66 5.13
CA LEU A 170 1.70 6.31 3.98
C LEU A 170 1.09 7.55 3.32
N ILE A 171 0.64 8.53 4.11
CA ILE A 171 0.13 9.80 3.59
C ILE A 171 1.22 10.52 2.81
N ILE A 172 2.45 10.59 3.32
CA ILE A 172 3.56 11.22 2.60
C ILE A 172 3.82 10.51 1.27
N ILE A 173 3.91 9.18 1.26
CA ILE A 173 4.15 8.38 0.07
C ILE A 173 3.06 8.61 -0.98
N TYR A 174 1.79 8.44 -0.61
CA TYR A 174 0.69 8.50 -1.57
C TYR A 174 0.34 9.93 -1.98
N SER A 175 0.56 10.93 -1.13
CA SER A 175 0.42 12.35 -1.51
C SER A 175 1.51 12.78 -2.48
N SER A 176 2.74 12.29 -2.32
CA SER A 176 3.84 12.52 -3.27
C SER A 176 3.49 11.95 -4.65
N ASN A 177 2.92 10.74 -4.70
CA ASN A 177 2.46 10.14 -5.97
C ASN A 177 1.32 10.94 -6.61
N ASN A 178 0.37 11.44 -5.81
CA ASN A 178 -0.70 12.30 -6.32
C ASN A 178 -0.11 13.61 -6.89
N LEU A 179 0.84 14.24 -6.21
CA LEU A 179 1.50 15.46 -6.68
C LEU A 179 2.22 15.25 -8.02
N LEU A 180 2.94 14.13 -8.16
CA LEU A 180 3.60 13.76 -9.42
C LEU A 180 2.60 13.59 -10.56
N LEU A 181 1.45 12.97 -10.30
CA LEU A 181 0.38 12.85 -11.29
C LEU A 181 -0.18 14.23 -11.66
N PHE A 182 -0.56 15.05 -10.67
CA PHE A 182 -1.13 16.39 -10.93
C PHE A 182 -0.15 17.31 -11.67
N GLY A 183 1.14 17.24 -11.36
CA GLY A 183 2.19 17.98 -12.08
C GLY A 183 2.37 17.54 -13.54
N SER A 184 1.90 16.33 -13.89
CA SER A 184 1.94 15.81 -15.27
C SER A 184 0.68 16.13 -16.09
N LEU A 185 -0.35 16.72 -15.47
CA LEU A 185 -1.58 17.12 -16.15
C LEU A 185 -1.34 18.37 -16.99
N ILE A 186 -1.83 18.34 -18.23
CA ILE A 186 -1.83 19.49 -19.13
C ILE A 186 -3.30 19.92 -19.30
N PRO A 187 -3.64 21.21 -19.06
CA PRO A 187 -5.00 21.69 -19.26
C PRO A 187 -5.40 21.54 -20.74
N VAL A 188 -6.59 20.99 -21.00
CA VAL A 188 -7.16 20.94 -22.34
C VAL A 188 -7.63 22.35 -22.68
N ARG A 189 -6.84 23.10 -23.46
CA ARG A 189 -7.32 24.34 -24.08
C ARG A 189 -8.52 23.96 -24.96
N ARG A 190 -9.70 24.48 -24.60
CA ARG A 190 -10.90 24.47 -25.45
C ARG A 190 -10.65 25.33 -26.68
#